data_AF-A0ABD0NHK5-F1
#
_entry.id   AF-A0ABD0NHK5-F1
#
_cell.length_a   1.000
_cell.length_b   1.000
_cell.length_c   1.000
_cell.angle_alpha   90.00
_cell.angle_beta   90.00
_cell.angle_gamma   90.00
#
_symmetry.space_group_name_H-M   'P 1'
#
loop_
_entity.id
_entity.type
_entity.pdbx_description
1 polymer ?
#
loop_
_entity_poly.entity_id
_entity_poly.type
_entity_poly.pdbx_seq_one_letter_code
_entity_poly.pdbx_strand_id
1 'polypeptide(L)'
;QLWRESAALNSWGVHITEDLTWTTNVMSLNKKGQQRLHFLRRLKRASLSPPILTTFCRGTIESVLTSCITVWYGNCSAADRKTLQRTVNTAAKIIGAPLPSILDIFLARCSSKASSIVKDPTHPSHNLFQLLPS
;
A
#
# COMPACT_ATOMS: atom_id res chain seq x y z
N GLN A 1 23.40 -12.38 34.48
CA GLN A 1 24.12 -12.73 33.24
C GLN A 1 23.17 -12.43 32.08
N LEU A 2 23.06 -11.14 31.74
CA LEU A 2 23.61 -10.53 30.51
C LEU A 2 22.71 -10.84 29.29
N TRP A 3 21.80 -9.93 28.98
CA TRP A 3 22.01 -8.96 27.89
C TRP A 3 22.42 -9.63 26.57
N ARG A 4 21.42 -10.00 25.77
CA ARG A 4 21.46 -9.90 24.30
C ARG A 4 20.10 -9.35 23.90
N GLU A 5 19.91 -8.03 24.03
CA GLU A 5 20.01 -7.12 22.89
C GLU A 5 19.30 -7.67 21.66
N SER A 6 17.97 -7.67 21.71
CA SER A 6 17.13 -7.60 20.51
C SER A 6 17.46 -6.29 19.80
N ALA A 7 18.33 -6.37 18.79
CA ALA A 7 18.66 -5.27 17.92
C ALA A 7 17.42 -4.91 17.07
N ALA A 8 16.52 -4.12 17.64
CA ALA A 8 15.48 -3.43 16.91
C ALA A 8 16.15 -2.32 16.10
N LEU A 9 16.56 -2.65 14.87
CA LEU A 9 17.03 -1.66 13.90
C LEU A 9 15.83 -0.81 13.45
N ASN A 10 15.58 0.26 14.19
CA ASN A 10 14.64 1.31 13.84
C ASN A 10 15.19 2.13 12.68
N SER A 11 14.91 1.69 11.46
CA SER A 11 15.00 2.53 10.27
C SER A 11 13.59 2.70 9.72
N TRP A 12 13.02 3.89 9.94
CA TRP A 12 11.80 4.38 9.28
C TRP A 12 10.44 3.77 9.71
N GLY A 13 10.29 3.41 11.00
CA GLY A 13 8.96 3.13 11.58
C GLY A 13 8.29 1.85 11.07
N VAL A 14 9.06 0.92 10.51
CA VAL A 14 8.61 -0.42 10.16
C VAL A 14 9.12 -1.39 11.21
N HIS A 15 8.23 -1.87 12.07
CA HIS A 15 8.53 -2.99 12.96
C HIS A 15 8.57 -4.27 12.11
N ILE A 16 9.76 -4.77 11.83
CA ILE A 16 9.96 -6.10 11.25
C ILE A 16 10.12 -7.05 12.43
N THR A 17 9.05 -7.77 12.79
CA THR A 17 9.12 -8.86 13.76
C THR A 17 9.71 -10.11 13.12
N GLU A 18 10.42 -10.91 13.92
CA GLU A 18 11.15 -12.12 13.50
C GLU A 18 10.27 -13.25 12.94
N ASP A 19 8.94 -13.12 13.04
CA ASP A 19 7.96 -14.13 12.63
C ASP A 19 7.59 -14.08 11.14
N LEU A 20 8.08 -13.09 10.37
CA LEU A 20 7.69 -12.84 8.96
C LEU A 20 6.16 -12.72 8.74
N THR A 21 5.35 -12.72 9.80
CA THR A 21 3.90 -12.59 9.72
C THR A 21 3.54 -11.11 9.66
N TRP A 22 3.41 -10.63 8.43
CA TRP A 22 3.00 -9.26 8.12
C TRP A 22 1.55 -8.91 8.55
N THR A 23 0.83 -9.81 9.22
CA THR A 23 -0.53 -9.61 9.74
C THR A 23 -0.62 -8.39 10.66
N THR A 24 0.36 -8.16 11.54
CA THR A 24 0.42 -6.96 12.39
C THR A 24 0.55 -5.68 11.56
N ASN A 25 1.37 -5.72 10.50
CA ASN A 25 1.54 -4.59 9.59
C ASN A 25 0.25 -4.33 8.78
N VAL A 26 -0.40 -5.37 8.24
CA VAL A 26 -1.69 -5.30 7.55
C VAL A 26 -2.78 -4.74 8.48
N MET A 27 -2.83 -5.18 9.74
CA MET A 27 -3.78 -4.64 10.72
C MET A 27 -3.53 -3.14 10.97
N SER A 28 -2.28 -2.73 11.07
CA SER A 28 -1.92 -1.31 11.22
C SER A 28 -2.34 -0.47 10.00
N LEU A 29 -2.12 -1.01 8.78
CA LEU A 29 -2.50 -0.38 7.51
C LEU A 29 -4.01 -0.30 7.37
N ASN A 30 -4.73 -1.37 7.75
CA ASN A 30 -6.19 -1.40 7.77
C ASN A 30 -6.73 -0.36 8.76
N LYS A 31 -6.16 -0.25 9.97
CA LYS A 31 -6.55 0.77 10.95
C LYS A 31 -6.36 2.19 10.41
N LYS A 32 -5.22 2.47 9.76
CA LYS A 32 -4.97 3.75 9.08
C LYS A 32 -5.97 3.99 7.95
N GLY A 33 -6.25 2.97 7.13
CA GLY A 33 -7.27 3.02 6.07
C GLY A 33 -8.68 3.34 6.60
N GLN A 34 -9.09 2.71 7.71
CA GLN A 34 -10.37 2.98 8.36
C GLN A 34 -10.45 4.42 8.91
N GLN A 35 -9.37 4.95 9.48
CA GLN A 35 -9.32 6.36 9.88
C GLN A 35 -9.49 7.29 8.68
N ARG A 36 -8.82 7.02 7.55
CA ARG A 36 -9.00 7.81 6.32
C ARG A 36 -10.43 7.72 5.78
N LEU A 37 -11.05 6.55 5.82
CA LEU A 37 -12.47 6.38 5.47
C LEU A 37 -13.39 7.19 6.38
N HIS A 38 -13.11 7.28 7.68
CA HIS A 38 -13.90 8.11 8.59
C HIS A 38 -13.86 9.58 8.17
N PHE A 39 -12.68 10.12 7.87
CA PHE A 39 -12.56 11.49 7.36
C PHE A 39 -13.27 11.65 6.01
N LEU A 40 -13.14 10.69 5.10
CA LEU A 40 -13.84 10.73 3.81
C LEU A 40 -15.36 10.80 3.97
N ARG A 41 -15.94 10.04 4.89
CA ARG A 41 -17.38 10.11 5.19
C ARG A 41 -17.78 11.49 5.69
N ARG A 42 -16.95 12.13 6.52
CA ARG A 42 -17.18 13.50 7.01
C ARG A 42 -17.11 14.52 5.87
N LEU A 43 -16.12 14.40 4.99
CA LEU A 43 -15.95 15.27 3.82
C LEU A 43 -17.14 15.15 2.85
N LYS A 44 -17.64 13.94 2.61
CA LYS A 44 -18.87 13.73 1.82
C LYS A 44 -20.09 14.41 2.45
N ARG A 45 -20.25 14.33 3.77
CA ARG A 45 -21.36 15.00 4.49
C ARG A 45 -21.27 16.52 4.42
N ALA A 46 -20.07 17.08 4.23
CA ALA A 46 -19.86 18.50 4.02
C ALA A 46 -20.13 18.95 2.56
N SER A 47 -20.71 18.08 1.72
CA SER A 47 -21.08 18.36 0.33
C SER A 47 -19.93 18.84 -0.55
N LEU A 48 -18.70 18.38 -0.26
CA LEU A 48 -17.54 18.65 -1.10
C LEU A 48 -17.69 18.02 -2.48
N SER A 49 -17.16 18.70 -3.49
CA SER A 49 -17.31 18.26 -4.87
C SER A 49 -16.62 16.89 -5.11
N PRO A 50 -17.21 16.01 -5.95
CA PRO A 50 -16.64 14.71 -6.26
C PRO A 50 -15.15 14.72 -6.69
N PRO A 51 -14.65 15.71 -7.46
CA PRO A 51 -13.23 15.79 -7.83
C PRO A 51 -12.30 15.95 -6.62
N ILE A 52 -12.71 16.72 -5.60
CA ILE A 52 -11.93 16.93 -4.37
C ILE A 52 -11.88 15.64 -3.55
N LEU A 53 -13.02 14.94 -3.44
CA LEU A 53 -13.11 13.66 -2.75
C LEU A 53 -12.25 12.58 -3.44
N THR A 54 -12.26 12.53 -4.78
CA THR A 54 -11.42 11.62 -5.56
C THR A 54 -9.94 11.92 -5.34
N THR A 55 -9.54 13.19 -5.39
CA THR A 55 -8.14 13.60 -5.16
C THR A 55 -7.68 13.26 -3.75
N PHE A 56 -8.53 13.50 -2.74
CA PHE A 56 -8.23 13.15 -1.35
C PHE A 56 -8.10 11.64 -1.16
N CYS A 57 -9.00 10.84 -1.74
CA CYS A 57 -8.90 9.38 -1.70
C CYS A 57 -7.65 8.86 -2.38
N ARG A 58 -7.31 9.42 -3.54
CA ARG A 58 -6.06 9.11 -4.22
C ARG A 58 -4.85 9.46 -3.34
N GLY A 59 -4.81 10.66 -2.79
CA GLY A 59 -3.71 11.12 -1.96
C GLY A 59 -3.57 10.44 -0.60
N THR A 60 -4.61 9.80 -0.07
CA THR A 60 -4.60 9.25 1.30
C THR A 60 -4.84 7.75 1.39
N ILE A 61 -5.77 7.21 0.60
CA ILE A 61 -6.05 5.77 0.56
C ILE A 61 -5.07 5.11 -0.39
N GLU A 62 -4.86 5.67 -1.60
CA GLU A 62 -3.83 5.14 -2.51
C GLU A 62 -2.47 5.24 -1.83
N SER A 63 -2.07 6.39 -1.24
CA SER A 63 -0.73 6.55 -0.63
C SER A 63 -0.45 5.61 0.55
N VAL A 64 -1.41 5.43 1.46
CA VAL A 64 -1.26 4.50 2.61
C VAL A 64 -1.23 3.05 2.14
N LEU A 65 -2.02 2.71 1.12
CA LEU A 65 -2.01 1.38 0.54
C LEU A 65 -0.82 1.14 -0.39
N THR A 66 -0.24 2.17 -1.01
CA THR A 66 0.88 2.03 -1.96
C THR A 66 2.24 2.16 -1.31
N SER A 67 2.35 2.80 -0.14
CA SER A 67 3.58 2.81 0.64
C SER A 67 3.95 1.36 0.99
N CYS A 68 4.94 0.84 0.29
CA CYS A 68 5.48 -0.51 0.43
C CYS A 68 4.56 -1.67 -0.04
N ILE A 69 3.53 -1.42 -0.87
CA ILE A 69 2.64 -2.50 -1.38
C ILE A 69 3.39 -3.64 -2.04
N THR A 70 4.50 -3.33 -2.73
CA THR A 70 5.36 -4.31 -3.38
C THR A 70 6.05 -5.25 -2.39
N VAL A 71 6.24 -4.83 -1.14
CA VAL A 71 6.91 -5.59 -0.07
C VAL A 71 5.93 -6.49 0.68
N TRP A 72 4.74 -5.98 1.00
CA TRP A 72 3.80 -6.70 1.86
C TRP A 72 2.69 -7.43 1.09
N TYR A 73 2.28 -6.99 -0.11
CA TYR A 73 1.15 -7.59 -0.81
C TYR A 73 1.42 -9.04 -1.22
N GLY A 74 2.64 -9.36 -1.67
CA GLY A 74 3.05 -10.74 -1.99
C GLY A 74 2.92 -11.70 -0.81
N ASN A 75 3.18 -11.20 0.40
CA ASN A 75 3.20 -11.97 1.65
C ASN A 75 1.85 -11.97 2.40
N CYS A 76 0.80 -11.33 1.86
CA CYS A 76 -0.52 -11.30 2.48
C CYS A 76 -1.34 -12.56 2.20
N SER A 77 -2.08 -13.03 3.22
CA SER A 77 -3.08 -14.07 3.06
C SER A 77 -4.24 -13.63 2.15
N ALA A 78 -5.00 -14.58 1.61
CA ALA A 78 -6.20 -14.26 0.82
C ALA A 78 -7.24 -13.46 1.63
N ALA A 79 -7.34 -13.71 2.94
CA ALA A 79 -8.24 -13.01 3.85
C ALA A 79 -7.85 -11.54 4.03
N ASP A 80 -6.54 -11.25 4.16
CA ASP A 80 -6.00 -9.90 4.27
C ASP A 80 -6.28 -9.09 3.00
N ARG A 81 -6.01 -9.68 1.83
CA ARG A 81 -6.29 -9.05 0.53
C ARG A 81 -7.77 -8.72 0.36
N LYS A 82 -8.66 -9.62 0.78
CA LYS A 82 -10.11 -9.40 0.76
C LYS A 82 -10.54 -8.26 1.68
N THR A 83 -9.93 -8.15 2.86
CA THR A 83 -10.20 -7.06 3.82
C THR A 83 -9.79 -5.70 3.27
N LEU A 84 -8.60 -5.63 2.66
CA LEU A 84 -8.13 -4.41 2.01
C LEU A 84 -8.98 -4.02 0.80
N GLN A 85 -9.39 -4.99 -0.02
CA GLN A 85 -10.29 -4.72 -1.15
C GLN A 85 -11.66 -4.21 -0.70
N ARG A 86 -12.21 -4.69 0.43
CA ARG A 86 -13.45 -4.15 1.01
C ARG A 86 -13.32 -2.68 1.40
N THR A 87 -12.14 -2.26 1.89
CA THR A 87 -11.84 -0.86 2.21
C THR A 87 -11.89 0.00 0.94
N VAL A 88 -11.26 -0.45 -0.15
CA VAL A 88 -11.32 0.23 -1.46
C VAL A 88 -12.75 0.32 -2.00
N ASN A 89 -13.50 -0.79 -1.94
CA ASN A 89 -14.89 -0.81 -2.41
C ASN A 89 -15.78 0.14 -1.59
N THR A 90 -15.51 0.27 -0.29
CA THR A 90 -16.21 1.23 0.57
C THR A 90 -15.87 2.67 0.18
N ALA A 91 -14.60 2.96 -0.10
CA ALA A 91 -14.18 4.27 -0.59
C ALA A 91 -14.86 4.61 -1.93
N ALA A 92 -14.87 3.68 -2.88
CA ALA A 92 -15.53 3.85 -4.18
C ALA A 92 -17.02 4.18 -4.03
N LYS A 93 -17.74 3.46 -3.16
CA LYS A 93 -19.14 3.75 -2.82
C LYS A 93 -19.36 5.13 -2.20
N ILE A 94 -18.42 5.59 -1.37
CA ILE A 94 -18.52 6.91 -0.75
C ILE A 94 -18.31 7.99 -1.82
N ILE A 95 -17.29 7.88 -2.67
CA ILE A 95 -17.01 8.87 -3.72
C ILE A 95 -18.08 8.85 -4.81
N GLY A 96 -18.67 7.69 -5.09
CA GLY A 96 -19.58 7.48 -6.23
C GLY A 96 -18.84 7.26 -7.54
N ALA A 97 -17.57 6.84 -7.49
CA ALA A 97 -16.73 6.59 -8.65
C ALA A 97 -15.96 5.26 -8.50
N PRO A 98 -15.67 4.54 -9.59
CA PRO A 98 -14.84 3.35 -9.54
C PRO A 98 -13.42 3.71 -9.08
N LEU A 99 -12.85 2.85 -8.24
CA LEU A 99 -11.44 2.91 -7.83
C LEU A 99 -10.73 1.64 -8.31
N PRO A 100 -9.43 1.72 -8.65
CA PRO A 100 -8.65 0.54 -9.04
C PRO A 100 -8.59 -0.47 -7.90
N SER A 101 -8.55 -1.77 -8.23
CA SER A 101 -8.43 -2.81 -7.21
C SER A 101 -7.06 -2.76 -6.52
N ILE A 102 -6.95 -3.35 -5.34
CA ILE A 102 -5.66 -3.47 -4.65
C ILE A 102 -4.65 -4.23 -5.54
N LEU A 103 -5.13 -5.22 -6.30
CA LEU A 103 -4.29 -5.98 -7.22
C LEU A 103 -3.77 -5.10 -8.36
N ASP A 104 -4.63 -4.29 -8.97
CA ASP A 104 -4.24 -3.38 -10.06
C ASP A 104 -3.22 -2.35 -9.56
N ILE A 105 -3.44 -1.82 -8.35
CA ILE A 105 -2.50 -0.91 -7.68
C ILE A 105 -1.15 -1.61 -7.47
N PHE A 106 -1.15 -2.86 -6.99
CA PHE A 106 0.07 -3.64 -6.79
C PHE A 106 0.81 -3.87 -8.11
N LEU A 107 0.12 -4.35 -9.15
CA LEU A 107 0.72 -4.62 -10.47
C LEU A 107 1.28 -3.34 -11.10
N ALA A 108 0.52 -2.24 -11.08
CA ALA A 108 0.98 -0.95 -11.61
C ALA A 108 2.24 -0.44 -10.89
N ARG A 109 2.33 -0.65 -9.58
CA ARG A 109 3.52 -0.26 -8.79
C ARG A 109 4.71 -1.18 -9.06
N CYS A 110 4.50 -2.50 -9.16
CA CYS A 110 5.53 -3.43 -9.57
C CYS A 110 6.11 -3.07 -10.95
N SER A 111 5.24 -2.82 -11.94
CA SER A 111 5.64 -2.42 -13.28
C SER A 111 6.37 -1.07 -13.29
N SER A 112 5.91 -0.09 -12.52
CA SER A 112 6.56 1.22 -12.41
C SER A 112 7.94 1.10 -11.76
N LYS A 113 8.08 0.29 -10.71
CA LYS A 113 9.35 0.04 -10.03
C LYS A 113 10.32 -0.71 -10.94
N ALA A 114 9.86 -1.77 -11.61
CA ALA A 114 10.64 -2.50 -12.61
C ALA A 114 11.11 -1.55 -13.73
N SER A 115 10.20 -0.74 -14.29
CA SER A 115 10.54 0.26 -15.31
C SER A 115 11.57 1.28 -14.82
N SER A 116 11.51 1.70 -13.56
CA SER A 116 12.51 2.62 -12.98
C SER A 116 13.87 1.95 -12.82
N ILE A 117 13.92 0.66 -12.47
CA ILE A 117 15.15 -0.12 -12.37
C ILE A 117 15.78 -0.31 -13.76
N VAL A 118 14.96 -0.65 -14.76
CA VAL A 118 15.40 -0.80 -16.16
C VAL A 118 15.93 0.52 -16.72
N LYS A 119 15.34 1.66 -16.34
CA LYS A 119 15.78 2.97 -16.82
C LYS A 119 17.02 3.52 -16.10
N ASP A 120 17.42 2.94 -14.98
CA ASP A 120 18.56 3.37 -14.18
C ASP A 120 19.70 2.34 -14.26
N PRO A 121 20.71 2.58 -15.11
CA PRO A 121 21.86 1.67 -15.25
C PRO A 121 22.73 1.56 -14.00
N THR A 122 22.63 2.52 -13.08
CA THR A 122 23.39 2.52 -11.81
C THR A 122 22.68 1.72 -10.72
N HIS A 123 21.43 1.31 -10.95
CA HIS A 123 20.66 0.57 -9.98
C HIS A 123 21.26 -0.84 -9.77
N PRO A 124 21.49 -1.31 -8.53
CA PRO A 124 22.11 -2.62 -8.27
C PRO A 124 21.40 -3.80 -8.92
N SER A 125 20.08 -3.71 -9.03
CA SER A 125 19.23 -4.73 -9.66
C SER A 125 19.00 -4.53 -11.16
N HIS A 126 19.63 -3.54 -11.81
CA HIS A 126 19.41 -3.25 -13.24
C HIS A 126 19.66 -4.48 -14.12
N ASN A 127 20.75 -5.20 -13.86
CA ASN A 127 21.14 -6.41 -14.58
C ASN A 127 20.16 -7.59 -14.40
N LEU A 128 19.30 -7.55 -13.38
CA LEU A 128 18.28 -8.58 -13.14
C LEU A 128 16.98 -8.34 -13.91
N PHE A 129 16.79 -7.12 -14.43
CA PHE A 129 15.61 -6.72 -15.21
C PHE A 129 16.00 -6.50 -16.68
N GLN A 130 16.66 -7.48 -17.30
CA GLN A 130 16.88 -7.44 -18.74
C GLN A 130 15.55 -7.64 -19.48
N LEU A 131 15.27 -6.75 -20.44
CA LEU A 131 14.16 -6.93 -21.38
C LEU A 131 14.39 -8.24 -22.14
N LEU A 132 13.41 -9.13 -22.11
CA LEU A 132 13.45 -10.33 -22.94
C LEU A 132 13.51 -9.91 -24.41
N PRO A 133 14.39 -10.53 -25.23
CA PRO A 133 14.44 -10.25 -26.65
C PRO A 133 13.09 -10.58 -27.29
N SER A 134 12.59 -9.63 -28.08
CA SER A 134 11.34 -9.71 -28.85
C SER A 134 11.44 -10.62 -30.06
#